data_AF-A0AA90QFU0-F1
#
_entry.id   AF-A0AA90QFU0-F1
#
_cell.length_a   1.000
_cell.length_b   1.000
_cell.length_c   1.000
_cell.angle_alpha   90.00
_cell.angle_beta   90.00
_cell.angle_gamma   90.00
#
_symmetry.space_group_name_H-M   'P 1'
#
loop_
_entity.id
_entity.type
_entity.pdbx_description
1 polymer ?
#
loop_
_entity_poly.entity_id
_entity_poly.type
_entity_poly.pdbx_seq_one_letter_code
_entity_poly.pdbx_strand_id
1 'polypeptide(L)'
;MTPIDARRAGFYGRRARTPMTATFTSSGTWTAPGSTTMVDSLVGKGSDGGAAPVLSASAVVATVFWYVGSGGANAGFYDWTSATNTAVSQRNAINAGGSPSYTFYNVGQFSNSTYTVTTAGRSESGVIAGSATISYESGWQSSGNISGGGSNQNWSATVSWNYLGSPTNGSNSTAFGYTFTGGISGGVAPTSTYYNITVIPGNGYSIVVPPGGSVTINYYQ
;
A
#
# COMPACT_ATOMS: atom_id res chain seq x y z
N MET A 1 -40.57 -67.39 26.21
CA MET A 1 -39.92 -66.13 25.79
C MET A 1 -38.86 -65.77 26.81
N THR A 2 -37.58 -65.95 26.47
CA THR A 2 -36.46 -65.67 27.39
C THR A 2 -36.07 -64.19 27.36
N PRO A 3 -35.53 -63.61 28.46
CA PRO A 3 -35.23 -62.18 28.61
C PRO A 3 -34.14 -61.59 27.68
N ILE A 4 -33.66 -62.33 26.69
CA ILE A 4 -32.54 -61.95 25.82
C ILE A 4 -32.97 -60.99 24.69
N ASP A 5 -34.26 -60.95 24.35
CA ASP A 5 -34.78 -60.08 23.28
C ASP A 5 -35.02 -58.63 23.72
N ALA A 6 -35.11 -58.36 25.03
CA ALA A 6 -35.28 -56.99 25.54
C ALA A 6 -33.96 -56.19 25.62
N ARG A 7 -32.79 -56.85 25.50
CA ARG A 7 -31.47 -56.19 25.59
C ARG A 7 -30.85 -55.82 24.25
N ARG A 8 -31.39 -56.28 23.12
CA ARG A 8 -30.92 -55.90 21.77
C ARG A 8 -31.56 -54.62 21.23
N ALA A 9 -32.69 -54.17 21.78
CA ALA A 9 -33.33 -52.92 21.39
C ALA A 9 -32.61 -51.66 21.94
N GLY A 10 -31.75 -51.81 22.97
CA GLY A 10 -31.04 -50.69 23.60
C GLY A 10 -29.71 -50.29 22.95
N PHE A 11 -29.26 -50.98 21.90
CA PHE A 11 -27.90 -50.78 21.32
C PHE A 11 -27.89 -50.25 19.88
N TYR A 12 -29.03 -50.21 19.18
CA TYR A 12 -29.13 -49.77 17.78
C TYR A 12 -29.85 -48.42 17.62
N GLY A 13 -29.49 -47.44 18.45
CA GLY A 13 -30.17 -46.13 18.48
C GLY A 13 -29.29 -44.90 18.33
N ARG A 14 -27.95 -45.00 18.39
CA ARG A 14 -27.10 -43.86 18.00
C ARG A 14 -27.08 -43.80 16.49
N ARG A 15 -28.01 -43.03 15.91
CA ARG A 15 -27.95 -42.61 14.50
C ARG A 15 -26.51 -42.21 14.21
N ALA A 16 -25.87 -42.88 13.24
CA ALA A 16 -24.55 -42.49 12.78
C ALA A 16 -24.66 -41.04 12.30
N ARG A 17 -23.96 -40.11 12.98
CA ARG A 17 -23.99 -38.71 12.58
C ARG A 17 -23.18 -38.56 11.30
N THR A 18 -23.70 -37.82 10.34
CA THR A 18 -23.08 -37.60 9.04
C THR A 18 -22.20 -36.35 9.11
N PRO A 19 -20.93 -36.40 8.66
CA PRO A 19 -20.10 -35.21 8.58
C PRO A 19 -20.66 -34.24 7.53
N MET A 20 -20.72 -32.97 7.90
CA MET A 20 -21.25 -31.87 7.09
C MET A 20 -20.24 -30.72 7.06
N THR A 21 -20.17 -30.02 5.94
CA THR A 21 -19.33 -28.85 5.76
C THR A 21 -20.17 -27.69 5.22
N ALA A 22 -20.02 -26.52 5.85
CA ALA A 22 -20.55 -25.26 5.35
C ALA A 22 -19.43 -24.24 5.20
N THR A 23 -19.32 -23.60 4.04
CA THR A 23 -18.28 -22.60 3.75
C THR A 23 -18.91 -21.26 3.40
N PHE A 24 -18.40 -20.21 4.03
CA PHE A 24 -18.76 -18.82 3.84
C PHE A 24 -17.58 -18.09 3.21
N THR A 25 -17.80 -17.51 2.02
CA THR A 25 -16.87 -16.58 1.34
C THR A 25 -17.44 -15.15 1.31
N SER A 26 -18.59 -14.94 1.95
CA SER A 26 -19.25 -13.67 2.18
C SER A 26 -19.99 -13.73 3.52
N SER A 27 -20.28 -12.57 4.08
CA SER A 27 -20.95 -12.46 5.39
C SER A 27 -22.36 -13.05 5.34
N GLY A 28 -22.78 -13.68 6.43
CA GLY A 28 -24.07 -14.35 6.51
C GLY A 28 -24.39 -14.86 7.91
N THR A 29 -25.37 -15.75 7.99
CA THR A 29 -25.73 -16.45 9.23
C THR A 29 -25.71 -17.95 8.98
N TRP A 30 -25.04 -18.70 9.85
CA TRP A 30 -25.17 -20.15 9.89
C TRP A 30 -26.10 -20.53 11.03
N THR A 31 -27.15 -21.29 10.72
CA THR A 31 -28.07 -21.82 11.73
C THR A 31 -27.68 -23.25 12.07
N ALA A 32 -27.38 -23.52 13.34
CA ALA A 32 -27.03 -24.85 13.80
C ALA A 32 -28.19 -25.83 13.54
N PRO A 33 -27.98 -26.95 12.83
CA PRO A 33 -29.04 -27.93 12.63
C PRO A 33 -29.56 -28.53 13.95
N GLY A 34 -30.80 -29.02 13.96
CA GLY A 34 -31.48 -29.46 15.19
C GLY A 34 -30.81 -30.58 15.99
N SER A 35 -29.89 -31.35 15.39
CA SER A 35 -29.09 -32.39 16.07
C SER A 35 -27.65 -31.95 16.39
N THR A 36 -27.24 -30.75 15.98
CA THR A 36 -25.86 -30.27 16.10
C THR A 36 -25.68 -29.44 17.36
N THR A 37 -24.97 -29.99 18.34
CA THR A 37 -24.58 -29.28 19.58
C THR A 37 -23.12 -28.85 19.59
N MET A 38 -22.34 -29.26 18.59
CA MET A 38 -20.92 -28.97 18.48
C MET A 38 -20.49 -28.83 17.03
N VAL A 39 -19.71 -27.80 16.76
CA VAL A 39 -18.87 -27.68 15.55
C VAL A 39 -17.56 -28.39 15.84
N ASP A 40 -17.23 -29.36 15.01
CA ASP A 40 -16.03 -30.19 15.14
C ASP A 40 -14.77 -29.36 14.85
N SER A 41 -14.76 -28.67 13.71
CA SER A 41 -13.71 -27.70 13.38
C SER A 41 -14.27 -26.47 12.68
N LEU A 42 -13.68 -25.34 13.02
CA LEU A 42 -13.91 -24.04 12.41
C LEU A 42 -12.57 -23.57 11.84
N VAL A 43 -12.45 -23.61 10.52
CA VAL A 43 -11.25 -23.20 9.79
C VAL A 43 -11.57 -21.87 9.11
N GLY A 44 -10.66 -20.92 9.15
CA GLY A 44 -10.89 -19.66 8.44
C GLY A 44 -9.65 -18.83 8.22
N LYS A 45 -9.80 -17.80 7.39
CA LYS A 45 -8.83 -16.74 7.18
C LYS A 45 -9.55 -15.39 6.99
N GLY A 46 -8.88 -14.30 7.33
CA GLY A 46 -9.30 -12.96 6.89
C GLY A 46 -9.06 -12.74 5.40
N SER A 47 -9.29 -11.52 4.90
CA SER A 47 -8.85 -11.16 3.55
C SER A 47 -7.34 -10.99 3.52
N ASP A 48 -6.74 -11.23 2.36
CA ASP A 48 -5.32 -10.92 2.15
C ASP A 48 -5.09 -9.40 2.19
N GLY A 49 -3.87 -8.97 2.48
CA GLY A 49 -3.48 -7.57 2.36
C GLY A 49 -3.30 -7.16 0.90
N GLY A 50 -3.50 -5.89 0.57
CA GLY A 50 -3.21 -5.36 -0.75
C GLY A 50 -1.72 -5.08 -0.93
N ALA A 51 -1.17 -5.44 -2.08
CA ALA A 51 0.19 -5.05 -2.45
C ALA A 51 0.35 -3.52 -2.47
N ALA A 52 1.58 -3.05 -2.28
CA ALA A 52 1.92 -1.63 -2.38
C ALA A 52 1.52 -1.08 -3.77
N PRO A 53 0.65 -0.05 -3.85
CA PRO A 53 0.26 0.52 -5.13
C PRO A 53 1.40 1.35 -5.72
N VAL A 54 1.43 1.47 -7.04
CA VAL A 54 2.30 2.45 -7.72
C VAL A 54 1.61 3.81 -7.68
N LEU A 55 2.29 4.79 -7.12
CA LEU A 55 1.85 6.19 -7.02
C LEU A 55 2.83 7.10 -7.77
N SER A 56 2.39 8.30 -8.12
CA SER A 56 3.23 9.30 -8.80
C SER A 56 3.42 10.53 -7.91
N ALA A 57 4.60 11.14 -8.01
CA ALA A 57 4.98 12.38 -7.34
C ALA A 57 5.75 13.29 -8.29
N SER A 58 5.83 14.58 -7.94
CA SER A 58 6.67 15.54 -8.64
C SER A 58 7.20 16.61 -7.70
N ALA A 59 8.38 17.15 -8.03
CA ALA A 59 8.99 18.24 -7.30
C ALA A 59 9.81 19.13 -8.23
N VAL A 60 9.81 20.43 -7.95
CA VAL A 60 10.77 21.36 -8.56
C VAL A 60 12.15 21.05 -8.00
N VAL A 61 13.11 20.71 -8.86
CA VAL A 61 14.48 20.35 -8.46
C VAL A 61 15.48 21.46 -8.74
N ALA A 62 15.14 22.36 -9.65
CA ALA A 62 15.93 23.55 -9.92
C ALA A 62 15.01 24.74 -10.21
N THR A 63 15.37 25.90 -9.71
CA THR A 63 14.76 27.18 -10.08
C THR A 63 15.86 28.15 -10.47
N VAL A 64 15.65 28.86 -11.57
CA VAL A 64 16.55 29.90 -12.08
C VAL A 64 15.78 31.20 -12.07
N PHE A 65 16.36 32.24 -11.48
CA PHE A 65 15.83 33.59 -11.45
C PHE A 65 16.78 34.53 -12.18
N TRP A 66 16.23 35.44 -12.97
CA TRP A 66 16.90 36.62 -13.45
C TRP A 66 16.36 37.86 -12.73
N TYR A 67 17.28 38.65 -12.17
CA TYR A 67 16.97 39.88 -11.47
C TYR A 67 17.65 41.08 -12.14
N VAL A 68 16.88 42.15 -12.33
CA VAL A 68 17.42 43.45 -12.72
C VAL A 68 18.02 44.13 -11.50
N GLY A 69 19.28 44.57 -11.60
CA GLY A 69 19.99 45.30 -10.55
C GLY A 69 21.18 44.52 -10.00
N SER A 70 21.39 44.66 -8.68
CA SER A 70 22.51 44.07 -7.94
C SER A 70 22.00 43.26 -6.76
N GLY A 71 22.79 42.27 -6.31
CA GLY A 71 22.41 41.42 -5.17
C GLY A 71 23.08 40.06 -5.13
N GLY A 72 23.84 39.69 -6.17
CA GLY A 72 24.61 38.45 -6.19
C GLY A 72 25.83 38.51 -5.26
N ALA A 73 26.05 37.42 -4.52
CA ALA A 73 27.21 37.26 -3.64
C ALA A 73 28.48 36.85 -4.40
N ASN A 74 28.33 36.29 -5.60
CA ASN A 74 29.43 35.82 -6.44
C ASN A 74 29.55 36.69 -7.69
N ALA A 75 30.78 36.99 -8.12
CA ALA A 75 31.04 37.69 -9.37
C ALA A 75 30.95 36.75 -10.58
N GLY A 76 30.46 37.27 -11.71
CA GLY A 76 30.36 36.55 -12.98
C GLY A 76 28.93 36.14 -13.35
N PHE A 77 28.84 35.20 -14.30
CA PHE A 77 27.58 34.64 -14.78
C PHE A 77 27.48 33.16 -14.40
N TYR A 78 26.30 32.77 -13.91
CA TYR A 78 25.89 31.38 -13.91
C TYR A 78 25.28 31.05 -15.28
N ASP A 79 25.49 29.81 -15.74
CA ASP A 79 25.03 29.39 -17.06
C ASP A 79 23.89 28.37 -16.98
N TRP A 80 23.13 28.32 -18.07
CA TRP A 80 22.02 27.38 -18.26
C TRP A 80 22.48 25.93 -18.31
N THR A 81 23.72 25.67 -18.74
CA THR A 81 24.28 24.32 -18.79
C THR A 81 24.45 23.75 -17.38
N SER A 82 24.93 24.55 -16.43
CA SER A 82 25.09 24.18 -15.03
C SER A 82 23.73 23.93 -14.36
N ALA A 83 22.74 24.79 -14.64
CA ALA A 83 21.36 24.58 -14.17
C ALA A 83 20.74 23.31 -14.76
N THR A 84 20.96 23.05 -16.04
CA THR A 84 20.45 21.85 -16.74
C THR A 84 21.13 20.57 -16.21
N ASN A 85 22.45 20.57 -16.09
CA ASN A 85 23.22 19.43 -15.55
C ASN A 85 22.79 19.09 -14.13
N THR A 86 22.47 20.11 -13.33
CA THR A 86 21.93 19.94 -11.99
C THR A 86 20.61 19.19 -12.02
N ALA A 87 19.65 19.65 -12.82
CA ALA A 87 18.33 19.03 -12.90
C ALA A 87 18.40 17.59 -13.47
N VAL A 88 19.28 17.36 -14.46
CA VAL A 88 19.59 16.02 -14.99
C VAL A 88 20.21 15.12 -13.92
N SER A 89 21.14 15.64 -13.12
CA SER A 89 21.74 14.90 -12.01
C SER A 89 20.69 14.47 -10.99
N GLN A 90 19.74 15.35 -10.63
CA GLN A 90 18.66 14.99 -9.71
C GLN A 90 17.72 13.93 -10.28
N ARG A 91 17.34 14.06 -11.56
CA ARG A 91 16.57 13.01 -12.26
C ARG A 91 17.31 11.67 -12.22
N ASN A 92 18.63 11.67 -12.46
CA ASN A 92 19.43 10.45 -12.43
C ASN A 92 19.54 9.87 -11.01
N ALA A 93 19.69 10.71 -9.98
CA ALA A 93 19.70 10.30 -8.59
C ALA A 93 18.36 9.64 -8.17
N ILE A 94 17.23 10.24 -8.57
CA ILE A 94 15.90 9.66 -8.35
C ILE A 94 15.75 8.35 -9.15
N ASN A 95 16.26 8.30 -10.39
CA ASN A 95 16.25 7.10 -11.21
C ASN A 95 17.09 5.93 -10.68
N ALA A 96 17.99 6.17 -9.73
CA ALA A 96 18.68 5.09 -9.01
C ALA A 96 17.69 4.25 -8.16
N GLY A 97 16.54 4.82 -7.79
CA GLY A 97 15.48 4.15 -7.04
C GLY A 97 15.81 3.95 -5.55
N GLY A 98 14.91 3.25 -4.85
CA GLY A 98 15.06 2.95 -3.43
C GLY A 98 14.74 4.15 -2.55
N SER A 99 15.72 4.62 -1.78
CA SER A 99 15.60 5.81 -0.91
C SER A 99 16.63 6.87 -1.30
N PRO A 100 16.52 7.47 -2.50
CA PRO A 100 17.50 8.41 -2.98
C PRO A 100 17.41 9.74 -2.24
N SER A 101 18.51 10.47 -2.22
CA SER A 101 18.52 11.89 -1.88
C SER A 101 18.79 12.72 -3.12
N TYR A 102 18.11 13.86 -3.26
CA TYR A 102 18.40 14.84 -4.29
C TYR A 102 18.67 16.20 -3.65
N THR A 103 19.37 17.06 -4.38
CA THR A 103 19.63 18.44 -3.97
C THR A 103 18.79 19.37 -4.84
N PHE A 104 17.94 20.16 -4.20
CA PHE A 104 17.24 21.27 -4.83
C PHE A 104 18.21 22.44 -5.03
N TYR A 105 18.14 23.10 -6.19
CA TYR A 105 18.95 24.28 -6.50
C TYR A 105 18.09 25.49 -6.79
N ASN A 106 18.45 26.62 -6.19
CA ASN A 106 17.88 27.92 -6.48
C ASN A 106 19.01 28.86 -6.92
N VAL A 107 18.98 29.25 -8.18
CA VAL A 107 19.99 30.09 -8.83
C VAL A 107 19.40 31.46 -9.07
N GLY A 108 20.02 32.51 -8.53
CA GLY A 108 19.67 33.89 -8.83
C GLY A 108 20.78 34.56 -9.64
N GLN A 109 20.51 34.95 -10.87
CA GLN A 109 21.42 35.72 -11.71
C GLN A 109 20.99 37.19 -11.77
N PHE A 110 21.92 38.10 -11.56
CA PHE A 110 21.68 39.55 -11.57
C PHE A 110 22.30 40.21 -12.80
N SER A 111 21.67 41.29 -13.27
CA SER A 111 22.09 42.02 -14.48
C SER A 111 23.45 42.72 -14.35
N ASN A 112 23.94 42.95 -13.13
CA ASN A 112 25.27 43.51 -12.87
C ASN A 112 26.40 42.45 -12.89
N SER A 113 26.19 41.29 -13.53
CA SER A 113 27.15 40.18 -13.60
C SER A 113 27.52 39.63 -12.22
N THR A 114 26.52 39.41 -11.38
CA THR A 114 26.67 38.69 -10.11
C THR A 114 25.60 37.61 -9.96
N TYR A 115 25.85 36.58 -9.15
CA TYR A 115 24.87 35.50 -8.95
C TYR A 115 24.88 34.91 -7.53
N THR A 116 23.80 34.22 -7.18
CA THR A 116 23.64 33.38 -5.99
C THR A 116 23.28 31.96 -6.38
N VAL A 117 23.75 30.99 -5.60
CA VAL A 117 23.31 29.60 -5.67
C VAL A 117 23.00 29.14 -4.26
N THR A 118 21.75 28.76 -4.03
CA THR A 118 21.28 28.22 -2.76
C THR A 118 20.83 26.80 -2.99
N THR A 119 21.26 25.87 -2.13
CA THR A 119 20.94 24.45 -2.26
C THR A 119 20.23 23.92 -1.03
N ALA A 120 19.34 22.94 -1.21
CA ALA A 120 18.70 22.23 -0.10
C ALA A 120 18.64 20.73 -0.37
N GLY A 121 19.10 19.91 0.57
CA GLY A 121 18.99 18.45 0.48
C GLY A 121 17.56 17.97 0.75
N ARG A 122 17.13 16.97 -0.01
CA ARG A 122 15.83 16.31 0.11
C ARG A 122 16.03 14.80 0.05
N SER A 123 15.22 14.07 0.81
CA SER A 123 15.23 12.61 0.85
C SER A 123 13.89 12.08 0.36
N GLU A 124 13.93 11.05 -0.47
CA GLU A 124 12.76 10.35 -0.99
C GLU A 124 12.79 8.89 -0.54
N SER A 125 11.64 8.22 -0.58
CA SER A 125 11.52 6.81 -0.17
C SER A 125 10.60 6.03 -1.08
N GLY A 126 10.92 4.76 -1.31
CA GLY A 126 10.10 3.86 -2.12
C GLY A 126 10.11 4.18 -3.61
N VAL A 127 11.09 4.96 -4.09
CA VAL A 127 11.17 5.39 -5.49
C VAL A 127 11.44 4.20 -6.40
N ILE A 128 10.69 4.13 -7.50
CA ILE A 128 10.86 3.10 -8.53
C ILE A 128 11.98 3.54 -9.48
N ALA A 129 13.02 2.72 -9.60
CA ALA A 129 14.16 2.99 -10.47
C ALA A 129 13.72 3.19 -11.93
N GLY A 130 14.36 4.13 -12.63
CA GLY A 130 14.06 4.43 -14.05
C GLY A 130 12.72 5.13 -14.33
N SER A 131 11.93 5.48 -13.32
CA SER A 131 10.62 6.11 -13.51
C SER A 131 10.63 7.64 -13.63
N ALA A 132 11.76 8.28 -13.33
CA ALA A 132 11.86 9.73 -13.25
C ALA A 132 12.04 10.38 -14.62
N THR A 133 11.19 11.36 -14.89
CA THR A 133 11.23 12.22 -16.09
C THR A 133 11.39 13.68 -15.67
N ILE A 134 11.97 14.50 -16.56
CA ILE A 134 12.18 15.92 -16.32
C ILE A 134 11.33 16.73 -17.29
N SER A 135 10.68 17.76 -16.76
CA SER A 135 10.02 18.81 -17.54
C SER A 135 10.64 20.16 -17.19
N TYR A 136 10.73 21.02 -18.19
CA TYR A 136 11.23 22.37 -18.05
C TYR A 136 10.11 23.36 -18.31
N GLU A 137 10.10 24.44 -17.54
CA GLU A 137 9.20 25.56 -17.77
C GLU A 137 9.49 26.23 -19.14
N SER A 138 8.45 26.83 -19.73
CA SER A 138 8.60 27.54 -20.99
C SER A 138 9.67 28.64 -20.88
N GLY A 139 10.59 28.69 -21.84
CA GLY A 139 11.71 29.62 -21.85
C GLY A 139 12.98 29.13 -21.14
N TRP A 140 12.97 27.93 -20.55
CA TRP A 140 14.19 27.27 -20.10
C TRP A 140 15.14 27.04 -21.28
N GLN A 141 16.42 27.36 -21.10
CA GLN A 141 17.46 27.14 -22.10
C GLN A 141 18.41 26.02 -21.64
N SER A 142 18.97 25.26 -22.59
CA SER A 142 19.92 24.19 -22.28
C SER A 142 21.37 24.69 -22.12
N SER A 143 21.67 25.89 -22.60
CA SER A 143 23.03 26.43 -22.65
C SER A 143 23.04 27.95 -22.78
N GLY A 144 24.20 28.56 -22.52
CA GLY A 144 24.42 30.00 -22.57
C GLY A 144 24.30 30.64 -21.20
N ASN A 145 24.64 31.93 -21.12
CA ASN A 145 24.52 32.68 -19.87
C ASN A 145 23.05 32.83 -19.50
N ILE A 146 22.77 32.79 -18.20
CA ILE A 146 21.45 33.18 -17.73
C ILE A 146 21.34 34.69 -17.91
N SER A 147 20.42 35.10 -18.75
CA SER A 147 20.07 36.50 -18.95
C SER A 147 18.59 36.58 -19.25
N GLY A 148 17.90 37.50 -18.62
CA GLY A 148 16.51 37.80 -18.92
C GLY A 148 16.35 39.11 -19.67
N GLY A 149 15.12 39.39 -20.07
CA GLY A 149 14.75 40.68 -20.66
C GLY A 149 14.86 41.85 -19.68
N GLY A 150 14.27 43.00 -20.04
CA GLY A 150 14.27 44.21 -19.20
C GLY A 150 13.47 44.14 -17.89
N SER A 151 13.11 42.94 -17.42
CA SER A 151 12.33 42.70 -16.19
C SER A 151 12.78 41.40 -15.51
N ASN A 152 12.42 41.23 -14.24
CA ASN A 152 12.69 40.01 -13.49
C ASN A 152 11.94 38.82 -14.11
N GLN A 153 12.60 37.65 -14.18
CA GLN A 153 12.06 36.43 -14.78
C GLN A 153 12.46 35.21 -13.93
N ASN A 154 11.69 34.14 -14.02
CA ASN A 154 12.00 32.88 -13.35
C ASN A 154 11.61 31.68 -14.21
N TRP A 155 12.35 30.59 -14.04
CA TRP A 155 12.12 29.32 -14.71
C TRP A 155 12.36 28.18 -13.76
N SER A 156 11.64 27.09 -13.94
CA SER A 156 11.74 25.89 -13.12
C SER A 156 12.01 24.63 -13.94
N ALA A 157 12.76 23.71 -13.33
CA ALA A 157 12.87 22.33 -13.79
C ALA A 157 12.18 21.43 -12.76
N THR A 158 11.20 20.66 -13.22
CA THR A 158 10.42 19.74 -12.39
C THR A 158 10.75 18.31 -12.76
N VAL A 159 11.00 17.48 -11.76
CA VAL A 159 11.14 16.03 -11.95
C VAL A 159 9.87 15.36 -11.44
N SER A 160 9.33 14.44 -12.23
CA SER A 160 8.19 13.60 -11.89
C SER A 160 8.61 12.14 -11.88
N TRP A 161 8.19 11.36 -10.89
CA TRP A 161 8.60 9.96 -10.72
C TRP A 161 7.48 9.11 -10.14
N ASN A 162 7.68 7.78 -10.16
CA ASN A 162 6.81 6.83 -9.49
C ASN A 162 7.48 6.26 -8.24
N TYR A 163 6.65 5.92 -7.26
CA TYR A 163 7.07 5.30 -6.02
C TYR A 163 6.04 4.26 -5.56
N LEU A 164 6.47 3.32 -4.72
CA LEU A 164 5.58 2.36 -4.07
C LEU A 164 4.96 3.01 -2.83
N GLY A 165 3.62 3.07 -2.82
CA GLY A 165 2.88 3.44 -1.63
C GLY A 165 2.94 2.38 -0.54
N SER A 166 2.27 2.62 0.58
CA SER A 166 2.19 1.63 1.65
C SER A 166 1.27 0.47 1.25
N PRO A 167 1.67 -0.80 1.45
CA PRO A 167 0.76 -1.91 1.30
C PRO A 167 -0.35 -1.84 2.36
N THR A 168 -1.49 -2.47 2.09
CA THR A 168 -2.64 -2.45 3.00
C THR A 168 -2.74 -3.75 3.79
N ASN A 169 -3.34 -3.68 4.97
CA ASN A 169 -3.74 -4.87 5.71
C ASN A 169 -5.09 -5.37 5.17
N GLY A 170 -5.28 -6.68 5.24
CA GLY A 170 -6.57 -7.31 5.01
C GLY A 170 -7.48 -7.19 6.23
N SER A 171 -8.79 -7.29 5.98
CA SER A 171 -9.83 -7.28 7.01
C SER A 171 -9.96 -8.66 7.66
N ASN A 172 -10.31 -8.68 8.94
CA ASN A 172 -10.53 -9.93 9.67
C ASN A 172 -11.88 -10.57 9.28
N SER A 173 -11.93 -11.90 9.30
CA SER A 173 -13.19 -12.65 9.36
C SER A 173 -13.52 -13.00 10.80
N THR A 174 -14.81 -13.10 11.16
CA THR A 174 -15.23 -13.53 12.50
C THR A 174 -16.36 -14.55 12.44
N ALA A 175 -16.34 -15.52 13.35
CA ALA A 175 -17.39 -16.51 13.53
C ALA A 175 -17.32 -17.10 14.94
N PHE A 176 -18.48 -17.34 15.57
CA PHE A 176 -18.58 -17.95 16.92
C PHE A 176 -17.72 -17.26 17.99
N GLY A 177 -17.50 -15.95 17.88
CA GLY A 177 -16.62 -15.18 18.78
C GLY A 177 -15.13 -15.30 18.49
N TYR A 178 -14.72 -16.12 17.52
CA TYR A 178 -13.34 -16.22 17.06
C TYR A 178 -13.05 -15.23 15.94
N THR A 179 -11.80 -14.78 15.89
CA THR A 179 -11.28 -13.90 14.84
C THR A 179 -10.24 -14.65 14.01
N PHE A 180 -10.37 -14.53 12.69
CA PHE A 180 -9.38 -14.94 11.71
C PHE A 180 -8.72 -13.69 11.16
N THR A 181 -7.44 -13.51 11.47
CA THR A 181 -6.71 -12.30 11.11
C THR A 181 -6.56 -12.15 9.60
N GLY A 182 -6.71 -10.93 9.10
CA GLY A 182 -6.34 -10.59 7.73
C GLY A 182 -4.82 -10.61 7.53
N GLY A 183 -4.41 -10.55 6.26
CA GLY A 183 -3.00 -10.42 5.89
C GLY A 183 -2.42 -9.08 6.33
N ILE A 184 -1.15 -9.06 6.73
CA ILE A 184 -0.47 -7.85 7.20
C ILE A 184 0.49 -7.37 6.11
N SER A 185 0.51 -6.07 5.84
CA SER A 185 1.44 -5.39 4.93
C SER A 185 1.51 -6.03 3.53
N GLY A 186 0.35 -6.30 2.93
CA GLY A 186 0.26 -6.92 1.60
C GLY A 186 0.50 -8.43 1.59
N GLY A 187 0.68 -9.05 2.77
CA GLY A 187 0.84 -10.48 2.91
C GLY A 187 -0.48 -11.25 2.78
N VAL A 188 -0.36 -12.56 2.58
CA VAL A 188 -1.49 -13.51 2.58
C VAL A 188 -2.04 -13.64 4.01
N ALA A 189 -3.36 -13.70 4.16
CA ALA A 189 -4.00 -13.94 5.45
C ALA A 189 -3.69 -15.36 5.96
N PRO A 190 -3.24 -15.52 7.22
CA PRO A 190 -2.99 -16.83 7.78
C PRO A 190 -4.31 -17.60 7.97
N THR A 191 -4.26 -18.91 7.74
CA THR A 191 -5.36 -19.81 8.10
C THR A 191 -5.22 -20.21 9.57
N SER A 192 -6.32 -20.16 10.31
CA SER A 192 -6.40 -20.68 11.68
C SER A 192 -7.52 -21.70 11.80
N THR A 193 -7.37 -22.64 12.72
CA THR A 193 -8.38 -23.66 13.01
C THR A 193 -8.68 -23.68 14.50
N TYR A 194 -9.97 -23.65 14.82
CA TYR A 194 -10.50 -23.86 16.16
C TYR A 194 -11.32 -25.15 16.17
N TYR A 195 -11.37 -25.84 17.30
CA TYR A 195 -12.03 -27.14 17.42
C TYR A 195 -13.03 -27.13 18.57
N ASN A 196 -13.99 -28.06 18.52
CA ASN A 196 -14.91 -28.35 19.63
C ASN A 196 -15.70 -27.13 20.12
N ILE A 197 -16.28 -26.38 19.20
CA ILE A 197 -17.05 -25.18 19.53
C ILE A 197 -18.48 -25.60 19.86
N THR A 198 -18.92 -25.30 21.08
CA THR A 198 -20.29 -25.61 21.51
C THR A 198 -21.29 -24.68 20.83
N VAL A 199 -22.38 -25.25 20.32
CA VAL A 199 -23.48 -24.52 19.68
C VAL A 199 -24.82 -25.01 20.21
N ILE A 200 -25.83 -24.14 20.17
CA ILE A 200 -27.20 -24.45 20.58
C ILE A 200 -27.96 -24.86 19.31
N PRO A 201 -28.55 -26.06 19.25
CA PRO A 201 -29.34 -26.49 18.10
C PRO A 201 -30.45 -25.49 17.75
N GLY A 202 -30.62 -25.23 16.45
CA GLY A 202 -31.60 -24.27 15.93
C GLY A 202 -31.19 -22.79 16.07
N ASN A 203 -30.12 -22.47 16.78
CA ASN A 203 -29.67 -21.09 16.95
C ASN A 203 -28.88 -20.58 15.74
N GLY A 204 -29.05 -19.29 15.42
CA GLY A 204 -28.33 -18.60 14.36
C GLY A 204 -27.02 -17.97 14.87
N TYR A 205 -25.94 -18.15 14.12
CA TYR A 205 -24.63 -17.59 14.39
C TYR A 205 -24.20 -16.68 13.25
N SER A 206 -23.96 -15.40 13.57
CA SER A 206 -23.46 -14.43 12.60
C SER A 206 -22.02 -14.77 12.22
N ILE A 207 -21.75 -14.69 10.92
CA ILE A 207 -20.44 -14.90 10.32
C ILE A 207 -20.13 -13.67 9.49
N VAL A 208 -19.02 -13.02 9.81
CA VAL A 208 -18.52 -11.88 9.04
C VAL A 208 -17.35 -12.36 8.20
N VAL A 209 -17.49 -12.30 6.89
CA VAL A 209 -16.42 -12.61 5.93
C VAL A 209 -16.27 -11.43 4.98
N PRO A 210 -15.13 -10.70 5.00
CA PRO A 210 -14.82 -9.68 4.01
C PRO A 210 -14.45 -10.33 2.66
N PRO A 211 -14.48 -9.59 1.55
CA PRO A 211 -14.03 -10.10 0.26
C PRO A 211 -12.63 -10.71 0.33
N GLY A 212 -12.45 -11.93 -0.20
CA GLY A 212 -11.17 -12.66 -0.17
C GLY A 212 -10.90 -13.44 1.12
N GLY A 213 -11.73 -13.28 2.16
CA GLY A 213 -11.72 -14.11 3.36
C GLY A 213 -12.54 -15.39 3.19
N SER A 214 -12.42 -16.30 4.16
CA SER A 214 -13.28 -17.49 4.24
C SER A 214 -13.45 -17.99 5.67
N VAL A 215 -14.60 -18.62 5.91
CA VAL A 215 -14.89 -19.40 7.13
C VAL A 215 -15.55 -20.71 6.72
N THR A 216 -14.99 -21.84 7.15
CA THR A 216 -15.49 -23.18 6.93
C THR A 216 -15.81 -23.84 8.26
N ILE A 217 -17.02 -24.36 8.38
CA ILE A 217 -17.58 -25.02 9.55
C ILE A 217 -17.75 -26.49 9.21
N ASN A 218 -17.06 -27.36 9.93
CA ASN A 218 -17.25 -28.79 9.87
C ASN A 218 -17.99 -29.25 11.13
N TYR A 219 -19.05 -30.02 10.95
CA TYR A 219 -19.90 -30.48 12.04
C TYR A 219 -20.54 -31.82 11.67
N TYR A 220 -21.29 -32.39 12.60
CA TYR A 220 -21.95 -33.69 12.42
C TYR A 220 -23.47 -33.55 12.61
N GLN A 221 -24.27 -34.10 11.70
CA GLN A 221 -25.73 -34.06 11.74
C GLN A 221 -26.39 -35.43 11.82
#